data_AF-A0A1J3EWK4-F1
#
_entry.id   AF-A0A1J3EWK4-F1
#
_cell.length_a   1.000
_cell.length_b   1.000
_cell.length_c   1.000
_cell.angle_alpha   90.00
_cell.angle_beta   90.00
_cell.angle_gamma   90.00
#
_symmetry.space_group_name_H-M   'P 1'
#
loop_
_entity.id
_entity.type
_entity.pdbx_description
1 polymer ?
#
loop_
_entity_poly.entity_id
_entity_poly.type
_entity_poly.pdbx_seq_one_letter_code
_entity_poly.pdbx_strand_id
1 'polypeptide(L)'
;FCDIASVSLGMLYFNIYINGNLAYQDLDISDATDYVLASPYYIDFVVDDEHSSSSSASGLISVCVGPSSKSVEHAVDAILNGVEIMKMNNTLASLDGFVSSEMILSRCPNRRNLSLFISMVAFVCILISVY
;
A
#
# COMPACT_ATOMS: atom_id res chain seq x y z
N PHE A 1 3.71 15.60 -9.90
CA PHE A 1 4.52 16.82 -9.81
C PHE A 1 4.33 17.69 -11.04
N CYS A 2 4.44 19.00 -10.88
CA CYS A 2 4.44 20.02 -11.92
C CYS A 2 4.93 21.32 -11.26
N ASP A 3 6.06 21.86 -11.74
CA ASP A 3 6.59 23.11 -11.21
C ASP A 3 5.83 24.31 -11.77
N ILE A 4 4.89 24.81 -10.97
CA ILE A 4 4.08 26.00 -11.24
C ILE A 4 4.47 27.19 -10.34
N ALA A 5 5.50 27.01 -9.51
CA ALA A 5 5.85 27.97 -8.46
C ALA A 5 7.19 28.68 -8.74
N SER A 6 8.11 28.03 -9.45
CA SER A 6 9.37 28.63 -9.84
C SER A 6 9.22 29.68 -10.94
N VAL A 7 10.00 30.75 -10.82
CA VAL A 7 10.11 31.81 -11.85
C VAL A 7 11.06 31.42 -12.99
N SER A 8 11.92 30.42 -12.78
CA SER A 8 12.87 29.91 -13.77
C SER A 8 13.22 28.44 -13.49
N LEU A 9 13.77 27.76 -14.50
CA LEU A 9 14.27 26.39 -14.39
C LEU A 9 15.35 26.26 -13.30
N GLY A 10 15.42 25.11 -12.65
CA GLY A 10 16.46 24.80 -11.65
C GLY A 10 16.37 25.62 -10.36
N MET A 11 15.18 26.12 -10.02
CA MET A 11 14.95 26.87 -8.77
C MET A 11 14.30 26.05 -7.66
N LEU A 12 13.80 24.86 -7.97
CA LEU A 12 13.05 24.01 -7.05
C LEU A 12 13.70 22.64 -6.93
N TYR A 13 14.51 22.47 -5.88
CA TYR A 13 15.12 21.20 -5.48
C TYR A 13 14.53 20.75 -4.15
N PHE A 14 14.00 19.54 -4.08
CA PHE A 14 13.43 19.01 -2.84
C PHE A 14 13.59 17.49 -2.71
N ASN A 15 13.49 17.00 -1.49
CA ASN A 15 13.52 15.57 -1.18
C ASN A 15 12.09 15.02 -1.05
N ILE A 16 11.90 13.78 -1.46
CA ILE A 16 10.68 13.00 -1.23
C ILE A 16 10.98 11.97 -0.15
N TYR A 17 10.09 11.88 0.83
CA TYR A 17 10.16 10.91 1.91
C TYR A 17 8.90 10.05 1.95
N ILE A 18 9.08 8.74 2.15
CA ILE A 18 7.97 7.80 2.38
C ILE A 18 8.23 7.05 3.68
N ASN A 19 7.26 7.08 4.59
CA ASN A 19 7.36 6.51 5.94
C ASN A 19 8.59 7.02 6.72
N GLY A 20 8.95 8.29 6.52
CA GLY A 20 10.13 8.93 7.13
C GLY A 20 11.46 8.58 6.46
N ASN A 21 11.48 7.67 5.48
CA ASN A 21 12.68 7.29 4.73
C ASN A 21 12.85 8.15 3.49
N LEU A 22 14.08 8.52 3.15
CA LEU A 22 14.40 9.26 1.92
C LEU A 22 14.14 8.36 0.70
N ALA A 23 13.11 8.68 -0.07
CA ALA A 23 12.69 7.93 -1.26
C ALA A 23 13.32 8.49 -2.54
N TYR A 24 13.46 9.82 -2.63
CA TYR A 24 14.13 10.49 -3.74
C TYR A 24 14.86 11.73 -3.24
N GLN A 25 16.14 11.85 -3.60
CA GLN A 25 16.98 12.96 -3.17
C GLN A 25 17.10 14.02 -4.28
N ASP A 26 17.07 15.30 -3.88
CA ASP A 26 17.35 16.45 -4.73
C ASP A 26 16.54 16.48 -6.05
N LEU A 27 15.23 16.19 -5.99
CA LEU A 27 14.37 16.24 -7.17
C LEU A 27 14.29 17.67 -7.71
N ASP A 28 14.71 17.85 -8.95
CA ASP A 28 14.43 19.01 -9.79
C ASP A 28 13.46 18.59 -10.90
N ILE A 29 12.24 19.13 -10.85
CA ILE A 29 11.21 18.82 -11.84
C ILE A 29 11.62 19.33 -13.22
N SER A 30 12.41 20.42 -13.30
CA SER A 30 12.88 20.98 -14.56
C SER A 30 13.77 19.99 -15.30
N ASP A 31 14.73 19.39 -14.62
CA ASP A 31 15.63 18.38 -15.18
C ASP A 31 14.87 17.11 -15.58
N ALA A 32 13.90 16.69 -14.76
CA ALA A 32 13.06 15.53 -15.04
C ALA A 32 12.07 15.71 -16.22
N THR A 33 11.90 16.94 -16.72
CA THR A 33 10.93 17.28 -17.78
C THR A 33 11.58 17.99 -18.97
N ASP A 34 12.83 17.65 -19.27
CA ASP A 34 13.59 18.20 -20.41
C ASP A 34 13.65 19.74 -20.43
N TYR A 35 13.77 20.35 -19.24
CA TYR A 35 13.91 21.78 -19.04
C TYR A 35 12.70 22.60 -19.54
N VAL A 36 11.49 22.07 -19.38
CA VAL A 36 10.23 22.78 -19.71
C VAL A 36 9.41 23.01 -18.44
N LEU A 37 9.28 24.28 -18.02
CA LEU A 37 8.45 24.68 -16.87
C LEU A 37 6.99 24.25 -17.03
N ALA A 38 6.30 24.06 -15.89
CA ALA A 38 4.91 23.63 -15.82
C ALA A 38 4.60 22.31 -16.57
N SER A 39 5.62 21.49 -16.83
CA SER A 39 5.43 20.15 -17.39
C SER A 39 4.99 19.16 -16.31
N PRO A 40 4.01 18.29 -16.59
CA PRO A 40 3.61 17.24 -15.66
C PRO A 40 4.70 16.17 -15.57
N TYR A 41 4.96 15.71 -14.34
CA TYR A 41 5.89 14.62 -14.04
C TYR A 41 5.31 13.71 -12.96
N TYR A 42 5.42 12.40 -13.13
CA TYR A 42 5.04 11.41 -12.13
C TYR A 42 6.18 10.43 -11.89
N ILE A 43 6.22 9.87 -10.68
CA ILE A 43 7.23 8.88 -10.27
C ILE A 43 6.55 7.91 -9.30
N ASP A 44 6.80 6.61 -9.51
CA ASP A 44 6.18 5.55 -8.73
C ASP A 44 7.18 4.99 -7.71
N PHE A 45 6.69 4.70 -6.51
CA PHE A 45 7.46 4.05 -5.45
C PHE A 45 6.71 2.82 -4.94
N VAL A 46 7.47 1.78 -4.63
CA VAL A 46 6.97 0.58 -3.93
C VAL A 46 7.47 0.63 -2.50
N VAL A 47 6.55 0.48 -1.55
CA VAL A 47 6.87 0.39 -0.13
C VAL A 47 6.34 -0.91 0.47
N ASP A 48 7.10 -1.48 1.39
CA ASP A 48 6.66 -2.60 2.20
C ASP A 48 6.07 -2.09 3.53
N ASP A 49 5.14 -2.85 4.11
CA ASP A 49 4.48 -2.55 5.39
C ASP A 49 5.27 -3.09 6.60
N GLU A 50 6.57 -3.37 6.43
CA GLU A 50 7.40 -3.98 7.48
C GLU A 50 7.83 -2.98 8.56
N HIS A 51 6.88 -2.50 9.38
CA HIS A 51 7.14 -2.07 10.77
C HIS A 51 5.88 -2.20 11.65
N SER A 52 5.40 -3.43 11.85
CA SER A 52 4.43 -3.77 12.90
C SER A 52 5.08 -4.44 14.13
N SER A 53 6.35 -4.17 14.43
CA SER A 53 7.00 -4.65 15.66
C SER A 53 7.00 -3.62 16.81
N SER A 54 6.39 -2.44 16.64
CA SER A 54 6.09 -1.53 17.74
C SER A 54 4.69 -0.95 17.61
N SER A 55 3.94 -1.13 18.69
CA SER A 55 2.52 -0.90 18.93
C SER A 55 2.03 0.55 18.76
N SER A 56 2.22 1.22 17.60
CA SER A 56 1.67 2.58 17.42
C SER A 56 1.26 3.06 16.01
N ALA A 57 1.46 2.33 14.90
CA ALA A 57 0.93 2.79 13.59
C ALA A 57 0.88 1.71 12.48
N SER A 58 0.39 0.51 12.75
CA SER A 58 0.17 -0.48 11.68
C SER A 58 -0.85 0.07 10.67
N GLY A 59 -0.43 0.34 9.43
CA GLY A 59 -1.29 0.78 8.32
C GLY A 59 -1.27 2.27 7.94
N LEU A 60 -0.38 3.11 8.51
CA LEU A 60 -0.23 4.49 8.05
C LEU A 60 0.90 4.60 7.01
N ILE A 61 0.56 4.99 5.79
CA ILE A 61 1.54 5.44 4.79
C ILE A 61 1.68 6.95 4.88
N SER A 62 2.88 7.44 5.16
CA SER A 62 3.20 8.88 5.17
C SER A 62 4.01 9.25 3.95
N VAL A 63 3.56 10.26 3.21
CA VAL A 63 4.27 10.86 2.08
C VAL A 63 4.57 12.31 2.43
N CYS A 64 5.84 12.66 2.50
CA CYS A 64 6.29 14.01 2.81
C CYS A 64 7.23 14.51 1.70
N VAL A 65 7.17 15.81 1.43
CA VAL A 65 8.16 16.51 0.62
C VAL A 65 8.77 17.64 1.46
N GLY A 66 10.04 17.94 1.26
CA GLY A 66 10.73 18.97 2.03
C GLY A 66 12.01 19.45 1.36
N PRO A 67 12.58 20.57 1.82
CA PRO A 67 13.74 21.17 1.18
C PRO A 67 14.92 20.20 1.20
N SER A 68 15.75 20.31 0.17
CA SER A 68 16.98 19.55 0.00
C SER A 68 18.20 20.42 0.31
N SER A 69 19.40 19.82 0.31
CA SER A 69 20.65 20.58 0.45
C SER A 69 20.93 21.54 -0.72
N LYS A 70 20.21 21.39 -1.84
CA LYS A 70 20.31 22.24 -3.03
C LYS A 70 19.19 23.29 -3.13
N SER A 71 18.27 23.34 -2.16
CA SER A 71 17.20 24.34 -2.16
C SER A 71 17.77 25.75 -2.05
N VAL A 72 17.20 26.67 -2.82
CA VAL A 72 17.57 28.09 -2.75
C VAL A 72 16.90 28.72 -1.52
N GLU A 73 17.67 29.48 -0.74
CA GLU A 73 17.15 30.18 0.43
C GLU A 73 16.05 31.18 0.03
N HIS A 74 14.97 31.23 0.81
CA HIS A 74 13.78 32.07 0.56
C HIS A 74 12.98 31.75 -0.72
N ALA A 75 13.23 30.61 -1.38
CA ALA A 75 12.41 30.09 -2.45
C ALA A 75 11.32 29.12 -1.93
N VAL A 76 10.57 28.49 -2.84
CA VAL A 76 9.64 27.42 -2.48
C VAL A 76 10.44 26.19 -2.08
N ASP A 77 10.15 25.65 -0.89
CA ASP A 77 10.90 24.52 -0.33
C ASP A 77 10.63 23.21 -1.07
N ALA A 78 9.37 22.93 -1.41
CA ALA A 78 8.93 21.71 -2.07
C ALA A 78 7.52 21.86 -2.65
N ILE A 79 7.15 21.01 -3.61
CA ILE A 79 5.78 20.96 -4.15
C ILE A 79 5.30 19.53 -4.32
N LEU A 80 4.04 19.26 -3.98
CA LEU A 80 3.35 18.01 -4.27
C LEU A 80 1.94 18.34 -4.79
N ASN A 81 1.74 18.17 -6.11
CA ASN A 81 0.48 18.54 -6.75
C ASN A 81 -0.63 17.48 -6.56
N GLY A 82 -0.24 16.22 -6.40
CA GLY A 82 -1.16 15.09 -6.26
C GLY A 82 -0.40 13.84 -5.84
N VAL A 83 -1.10 12.95 -5.14
CA VAL A 83 -0.58 11.66 -4.67
C VAL A 83 -1.64 10.59 -4.86
N GLU A 84 -1.23 9.45 -5.41
CA GLU A 84 -2.06 8.26 -5.55
C GLU A 84 -1.40 7.12 -4.77
N ILE A 85 -2.18 6.40 -3.97
CA ILE A 85 -1.71 5.27 -3.16
C ILE A 85 -2.53 4.04 -3.55
N MET A 86 -1.85 3.00 -4.05
CA MET A 86 -2.48 1.78 -4.51
C MET A 86 -1.98 0.57 -3.71
N LYS A 87 -2.89 -0.31 -3.31
CA LYS A 87 -2.55 -1.58 -2.66
C LYS A 87 -2.24 -2.63 -3.72
N MET A 88 -1.06 -3.26 -3.63
CA MET A 88 -0.72 -4.43 -4.43
C MET A 88 -1.32 -5.70 -3.84
N ASN A 89 -1.62 -6.68 -4.70
CA ASN A 89 -2.12 -7.96 -4.23
C ASN A 89 -1.03 -8.70 -3.43
N ASN A 90 -1.46 -9.48 -2.45
CA ASN A 90 -0.57 -10.39 -1.75
C ASN A 90 -0.26 -11.62 -2.63
N THR A 91 0.59 -12.52 -2.14
CA THR A 91 0.96 -13.77 -2.82
C THR A 91 -0.22 -14.72 -3.06
N LEU A 92 -1.37 -14.48 -2.43
CA LEU A 92 -2.63 -15.21 -2.65
C LEU A 92 -3.54 -14.50 -3.66
N ALA A 93 -3.02 -13.54 -4.43
CA ALA A 93 -3.76 -12.70 -5.37
C ALA A 93 -4.94 -11.92 -4.73
N SER A 94 -4.85 -11.61 -3.43
CA SER A 94 -5.91 -10.92 -2.68
C SER A 94 -5.50 -9.49 -2.30
N LEU A 95 -6.48 -8.58 -2.28
CA LEU A 95 -6.38 -7.23 -1.71
C LEU A 95 -6.97 -7.14 -0.29
N ASP A 96 -7.41 -8.26 0.27
CA ASP A 96 -7.92 -8.36 1.65
C ASP A 96 -6.78 -8.31 2.68
N GLY A 97 -7.09 -8.36 3.98
CA GLY A 97 -6.11 -8.50 5.05
C GLY A 97 -5.32 -9.82 4.99
N PHE A 98 -4.43 -10.05 5.98
CA PHE A 98 -3.59 -11.26 6.08
C PHE A 98 -4.36 -12.58 5.99
N VAL A 99 -5.66 -12.57 6.29
CA VAL A 99 -6.53 -13.74 6.21
C VAL A 99 -7.60 -13.49 5.17
N SER A 100 -7.45 -14.11 3.99
CA SER A 100 -8.52 -14.14 2.99
C SER A 100 -9.72 -14.91 3.53
N SER A 101 -10.92 -14.36 3.37
CA SER A 101 -12.18 -15.06 3.63
C SER A 101 -12.25 -16.41 2.89
N GLU A 102 -11.62 -16.52 1.72
CA GLU A 102 -11.50 -17.75 0.94
C GLU A 102 -10.58 -18.79 1.61
N MET A 103 -9.52 -18.36 2.29
CA MET A 103 -8.69 -19.24 3.13
C MET A 103 -9.46 -19.74 4.36
N ILE A 104 -10.31 -18.89 4.96
CA ILE A 104 -11.19 -19.30 6.07
C ILE A 104 -12.23 -20.31 5.56
N LEU A 105 -12.87 -20.03 4.42
CA LEU A 105 -13.89 -20.88 3.80
C LEU A 105 -13.33 -22.23 3.34
N SER A 106 -12.13 -22.26 2.78
CA SER A 106 -11.46 -23.50 2.38
C SER A 106 -10.96 -24.34 3.55
N ARG A 107 -10.65 -23.72 4.71
CA ARG A 107 -10.39 -24.43 5.98
C ARG A 107 -11.66 -24.89 6.68
N CYS A 108 -12.82 -24.32 6.36
CA CYS A 108 -14.09 -24.79 6.92
C CYS A 108 -14.41 -26.15 6.30
N PRO A 109 -14.40 -27.26 7.08
CA PRO A 109 -14.79 -28.56 6.56
C PRO A 109 -16.20 -28.46 6.00
N ASN A 110 -16.45 -29.04 4.83
CA ASN A 110 -17.78 -29.14 4.26
C ASN A 110 -18.69 -29.94 5.22
N ARG A 111 -19.37 -29.26 6.14
CA ARG A 111 -20.18 -29.86 7.21
C ARG A 111 -21.40 -30.62 6.67
N ARG A 112 -21.72 -30.49 5.38
CA ARG A 112 -22.83 -31.22 4.74
C ARG A 112 -22.63 -32.74 4.83
N ASN A 113 -21.40 -33.22 4.63
CA ASN A 113 -21.13 -34.65 4.66
C ASN A 113 -21.11 -35.20 6.10
N LEU A 114 -20.54 -34.45 7.05
CA LEU A 114 -20.49 -34.87 8.45
C LEU A 114 -21.91 -34.98 9.06
N SER A 115 -22.81 -34.06 8.73
CA SER A 115 -24.20 -34.11 9.18
C SER A 115 -24.95 -35.33 8.63
N LEU A 116 -24.74 -35.68 7.36
CA LEU A 116 -25.32 -36.88 6.75
C LEU A 116 -24.79 -38.16 7.39
N PHE A 117 -23.48 -38.24 7.66
CA PHE A 117 -22.88 -39.39 8.34
C PHE A 117 -23.41 -39.59 9.76
N ILE A 118 -23.50 -38.52 10.55
CA ILE A 118 -24.05 -38.58 11.92
C ILE A 118 -25.51 -39.05 11.89
N SER A 119 -26.31 -38.55 10.94
CA SER A 119 -27.70 -38.96 10.78
C SER A 119 -27.84 -40.44 10.39
N MET A 120 -27.00 -40.94 9.48
CA MET A 120 -27.00 -42.35 9.08
C MET A 120 -26.58 -43.27 10.23
N VAL A 121 -25.54 -42.91 10.98
CA VAL A 121 -25.10 -43.68 12.16
C VAL A 121 -26.20 -43.73 13.21
N ALA A 122 -26.84 -42.60 13.52
CA ALA A 122 -27.95 -42.55 14.47
C ALA A 122 -29.12 -43.45 14.02
N PHE A 123 -29.48 -43.43 12.75
CA PHE A 123 -30.55 -44.27 12.20
C PHE A 123 -30.21 -45.76 12.29
N VAL A 124 -28.98 -46.15 11.96
CA VAL A 124 -28.51 -47.54 12.10
C VAL A 124 -28.51 -47.97 13.57
N CYS A 125 -28.05 -47.12 14.50
CA CYS A 125 -28.10 -47.43 15.93
C CYS A 125 -29.53 -47.65 16.43
N ILE A 126 -30.50 -46.85 15.96
CA ILE A 126 -31.92 -47.03 16.28
C ILE A 126 -32.42 -48.37 15.74
N LEU A 127 -32.12 -48.72 14.48
CA LEU A 127 -32.54 -49.99 13.89
C LEU A 127 -31.96 -51.20 14.63
N ILE A 128 -30.69 -51.15 15.00
CA ILE A 128 -30.04 -52.23 15.76
C ILE A 128 -30.64 -52.37 17.16
N SER A 129 -31.07 -51.26 17.79
CA SER A 129 -31.69 -51.31 19.12
C SER A 129 -33.11 -51.88 19.15
N VAL A 130 -33.78 -51.95 17.99
CA VAL A 130 -35.16 -52.47 17.85
C VAL A 130 -35.17 -53.95 17.45
N TYR A 131 -34.02 -54.52 17.09
CA TYR A 131 -33.85 -55.92 16.71
C TYR A 131 -33.12 -56.71 17.80
#